data_AF-A0A1F3BLB5-F1
#
_entry.id   AF-A0A1F3BLB5-F1
#
_cell.length_a   1.000
_cell.length_b   1.000
_cell.length_c   1.000
_cell.angle_alpha   90.00
_cell.angle_beta   90.00
_cell.angle_gamma   90.00
#
_symmetry.space_group_name_H-M   'P 1'
#
loop_
_entity.id
_entity.type
_entity.pdbx_description
1 polymer ?
#
loop_
_entity_poly.entity_id
_entity_poly.type
_entity_poly.pdbx_seq_one_letter_code
_entity_poly.pdbx_strand_id
1 'polypeptide(L)' 'MSIVKKGASYILVGIVLVLTVLALLGIWDVISFEDIIKKILLSLFVVFVASVVILFIFAVVVREGNGK' A
#
# COMPACT_ATOMS: atom_id res chain seq x y z
N MET A 1 19.74 1.44 15.61
CA MET A 1 18.39 1.05 15.15
C MET A 1 18.14 -0.37 15.60
N SER A 2 17.30 -0.60 16.61
CA SER A 2 17.01 -1.96 17.06
C SER A 2 16.45 -2.73 15.86
N ILE A 3 17.03 -3.89 15.57
CA ILE A 3 16.61 -4.82 14.51
C ILE A 3 15.08 -5.02 14.51
N VAL A 4 14.46 -4.90 15.68
CA VAL A 4 13.02 -4.92 15.92
C VAL A 4 12.26 -3.81 15.18
N LYS A 5 12.70 -2.53 15.24
CA LYS A 5 12.04 -1.43 14.52
C LYS A 5 12.21 -1.55 13.01
N LYS A 6 13.39 -1.95 12.54
CA LYS A 6 13.68 -2.13 11.12
C LYS A 6 12.90 -3.32 10.52
N GLY A 7 12.76 -4.41 11.28
CA GLY A 7 11.95 -5.57 10.92
C GLY A 7 10.46 -5.26 10.89
N ALA A 8 9.95 -4.53 11.90
CA ALA A 8 8.54 -4.12 11.95
C ALA A 8 8.14 -3.22 10.77
N SER A 9 8.99 -2.28 10.35
CA SER A 9 8.74 -1.47 9.14
C SER A 9 8.57 -2.31 7.89
N TYR A 10 9.48 -3.26 7.67
CA TYR A 10 9.51 -4.04 6.43
C TYR A 10 8.31 -4.99 6.36
N ILE A 11 7.93 -5.58 7.51
CA ILE A 11 6.73 -6.40 7.63
C ILE A 11 5.47 -5.56 7.36
N LEU A 12 5.39 -4.35 7.91
CA LEU A 12 4.24 -3.48 7.73
C LEU A 12 4.09 -3.00 6.27
N VAL A 13 5.18 -2.63 5.60
CA VAL A 13 5.18 -2.33 4.16
C VAL A 13 4.75 -3.55 3.34
N GLY A 14 5.29 -4.74 3.65
CA GLY A 14 4.94 -5.98 2.98
C GLY A 14 3.45 -6.31 3.07
N ILE A 15 2.85 -6.18 4.26
CA ILE A 15 1.41 -6.38 4.47
C ILE A 15 0.58 -5.41 3.64
N VAL A 16 0.94 -4.13 3.60
CA VAL A 16 0.22 -3.13 2.82
C VAL A 16 0.30 -3.41 1.32
N LEU A 17 1.46 -3.85 0.82
CA LEU A 17 1.60 -4.26 -0.58
C LEU A 17 0.71 -5.44 -0.92
N VAL A 18 0.67 -6.48 -0.08
CA VAL A 18 -0.21 -7.64 -0.28
C VAL A 18 -1.68 -7.22 -0.30
N LEU A 19 -2.10 -6.38 0.65
CA LEU A 19 -3.48 -5.86 0.69
C LEU A 19 -3.82 -5.03 -0.55
N THR A 20 -2.88 -4.26 -1.07
CA THR A 20 -3.07 -3.45 -2.29
C THR A 20 -3.27 -4.35 -3.51
N VAL A 21 -2.48 -5.42 -3.64
CA VAL A 21 -2.62 -6.39 -4.73
C VAL A 21 -3.97 -7.14 -4.64
N LEU A 22 -4.36 -7.57 -3.43
CA LEU A 22 -5.65 -8.22 -3.21
C LEU A 22 -6.83 -7.29 -3.54
N ALA A 23 -6.75 -6.01 -3.15
CA ALA A 23 -7.78 -5.03 -3.48
C ALA A 23 -7.89 -4.79 -4.99
N LEU A 24 -6.76 -4.68 -5.70
CA LEU A 24 -6.76 -4.56 -7.16
C LEU A 24 -7.36 -5.81 -7.83
N LEU A 25 -7.01 -7.02 -7.36
CA LEU A 25 -7.61 -8.26 -7.84
C LEU A 25 -9.13 -8.29 -7.61
N GLY A 26 -9.60 -7.83 -6.45
CA GLY A 26 -11.03 -7.77 -6.13
C GLY A 26 -11.80 -6.75 -6.98
N ILE A 27 -11.19 -5.61 -7.30
CA ILE A 27 -11.80 -4.58 -8.17
C ILE A 27 -11.93 -5.10 -9.61
N TRP A 28 -10.91 -5.80 -10.08
CA TRP A 28 -10.82 -6.34 -11.43
C TRP A 28 -11.49 -7.70 -11.60
N ASP A 29 -12.50 -8.01 -10.76
CA ASP A 29 -13.30 -9.25 -10.80
C ASP A 29 -13.34 -9.90 -12.20
N VAL A 30 -12.92 -11.16 -12.27
CA VAL A 30 -11.84 -11.70 -13.13
C VAL A 30 -11.95 -11.47 -14.64
N ILE A 31 -13.09 -11.05 -15.21
CA ILE A 31 -13.26 -10.34 -16.50
C ILE A 31 -14.76 -10.03 -16.62
N SER A 32 -15.15 -8.78 -16.36
CA SER A 32 -16.45 -8.24 -16.74
C SER A 32 -16.25 -6.81 -17.23
N PHE A 33 -16.56 -6.57 -18.52
CA PHE A 33 -16.33 -5.31 -19.23
C PHE A 33 -17.42 -4.25 -18.97
N GLU A 34 -18.32 -4.52 -18.04
CA GLU A 34 -19.30 -3.57 -17.55
C GLU A 34 -18.64 -2.67 -16.47
N ASP A 35 -18.91 -1.37 -16.51
CA ASP A 35 -18.38 -0.39 -15.55
C ASP A 35 -16.84 -0.24 -15.50
N ILE A 36 -16.14 -0.42 -16.63
CA ILE A 36 -14.67 -0.27 -16.74
C ILE A 36 -14.19 1.08 -16.17
N ILE A 37 -14.87 2.18 -16.50
CA ILE A 37 -14.51 3.51 -15.99
C ILE A 37 -14.54 3.55 -14.46
N LYS A 38 -15.56 2.94 -13.82
CA LYS A 38 -15.66 2.90 -12.35
C LYS A 38 -14.56 2.03 -11.74
N LYS A 39 -14.25 0.88 -12.35
CA LYS A 39 -13.16 -0.02 -11.90
C LYS A 39 -11.79 0.64 -12.01
N ILE A 40 -11.54 1.42 -13.05
CA ILE A 40 -10.31 2.20 -13.20
C ILE A 40 -10.23 3.28 -12.11
N LEU A 41 -11.31 4.01 -11.87
CA LEU A 41 -11.35 5.07 -10.86
C LEU A 41 -11.18 4.52 -9.44
N LEU A 42 -11.78 3.36 -9.15
CA LEU A 42 -11.56 2.60 -7.90
C LEU A 42 -10.13 2.10 -7.77
N SER A 43 -9.53 1.56 -8.83
CA SER A 43 -8.13 1.10 -8.82
C SER A 43 -7.18 2.27 -8.53
N LEU A 44 -7.41 3.42 -9.18
CA LEU A 44 -6.65 4.63 -8.94
C LEU A 44 -6.80 5.10 -7.48
N PHE A 45 -8.01 5.06 -6.93
CA PHE A 45 -8.27 5.39 -5.53
C PHE A 45 -7.54 4.45 -4.56
N VAL A 46 -7.57 3.14 -4.83
CA VAL A 46 -6.83 2.15 -4.03
C VAL A 46 -5.33 2.39 -4.07
N VAL A 47 -4.75 2.67 -5.24
CA VAL A 47 -3.32 3.00 -5.37
C VAL A 47 -2.99 4.32 -4.65
N PHE A 48 -3.89 5.30 -4.69
CA PHE A 48 -3.75 6.56 -3.97
C PHE A 48 -3.70 6.35 -2.45
N VAL A 49 -4.67 5.61 -1.90
CA VAL A 49 -4.70 5.27 -0.48
C VAL A 49 -3.47 4.44 -0.08
N ALA A 50 -3.07 3.46 -0.89
CA ALA A 50 -1.87 2.67 -0.65
C ALA A 50 -0.62 3.56 -0.59
N SER A 51 -0.51 4.56 -1.47
CA SER A 51 0.59 5.53 -1.46
C SER A 51 0.62 6.38 -0.18
N VAL A 52 -0.53 6.84 0.31
CA VAL A 52 -0.64 7.55 1.60
C VAL A 52 -0.20 6.66 2.76
N VAL A 53 -0.61 5.39 2.76
CA VAL A 53 -0.21 4.42 3.80
C VAL A 53 1.30 4.16 3.75
N ILE A 54 1.87 3.98 2.56
CA ILE A 54 3.32 3.81 2.38
C ILE A 54 4.05 5.05 2.89
N LEU A 55 3.64 6.25 2.47
CA LEU A 55 4.21 7.51 2.95
C LEU A 55 4.08 7.66 4.46
N PHE A 56 2.97 7.24 5.06
CA PHE A 56 2.78 7.23 6.52
C PHE A 56 3.78 6.28 7.20
N ILE A 57 3.98 5.07 6.65
CA ILE A 57 4.98 4.12 7.17
C ILE A 57 6.40 4.69 7.05
N PHE A 58 6.74 5.33 5.93
CA PHE A 58 8.02 6.03 5.79
C PHE A 58 8.12 7.21 6.78
N ALA A 59 7.10 8.05 6.90
CA ALA A 59 7.14 9.24 7.75
C ALA A 59 7.20 8.91 9.25
N VAL A 60 6.50 7.87 9.69
CA VAL A 60 6.46 7.46 11.10
C VAL A 60 7.65 6.57 11.45
N VAL A 61 8.04 5.65 10.55
CA VAL A 61 9.02 4.60 10.89
C VAL A 61 10.41 4.84 10.29
N VAL A 62 10.54 5.52 9.15
CA VAL A 62 11.85 5.86 8.55
C VAL A 62 12.46 7.15 9.13
N ARG A 63 11.66 8.05 9.71
CA ARG A 63 12.15 9.31 10.31
C ARG A 63 13.05 9.13 11.55
N GLU A 64 13.12 7.94 12.14
CA GLU A 64 14.06 7.64 13.24
C GLU A 64 15.44 7.13 12.77
N GLY A 65 15.65 6.92 11.47
CA GLY A 65 16.87 6.30 10.94
C GLY A 65 17.92 7.24 10.35
N ASN A 66 17.58 8.51 10.10
CA ASN A 66 18.46 9.45 9.41
C ASN A 66 18.71 10.71 10.24
N GLY A 67 19.02 10.52 11.53
CA GLY A 67 19.61 11.56 12.38
C GLY A 67 21.05 11.83 11.98
N LYS A 68 21.20 12.63 10.92
CA LYS A 68 21.98 13.87 11.04
C LYS A 68 20.97 15.01 11.03
#